data_AF-A0A504J760-F1
#
_entry.id   AF-A0A504J760-F1
#
_cell.length_a   1.000
_cell.length_b   1.000
_cell.length_c   1.000
_cell.angle_alpha   90.00
_cell.angle_beta   90.00
_cell.angle_gamma   90.00
#
_symmetry.space_group_name_H-M   'P 1'
#
loop_
_entity.id
_entity.type
_entity.pdbx_description
1 polymer ?
#
loop_
_entity_poly.entity_id
_entity_poly.type
_entity_poly.pdbx_seq_one_letter_code
_entity_poly.pdbx_strand_id
1 'polypeptide(L)'
;MKIRTEFRRMGLQQNAKGIWFIPGINGFGNIDALDQDIDQEWNLAIVEYPTVLQATDGSYILPELAPDTVVGYITGNKGSMTQILTQSGETVLAPTANLSYV
;
A
#
# COMPACT_ATOMS: atom_id res chain seq x y z
N MET A 1 36.75 0.86 7.92
CA MET A 1 36.31 0.84 6.49
C MET A 1 34.99 1.58 6.38
N LYS A 2 34.81 2.41 5.34
CA LYS A 2 33.58 3.19 5.13
C LYS A 2 32.56 2.31 4.39
N ILE A 3 31.37 2.15 4.95
CA ILE A 3 30.31 1.23 4.50
C ILE A 3 30.01 1.28 2.98
N ARG A 4 30.16 2.45 2.34
CA ARG A 4 29.99 2.63 0.88
C ARG A 4 30.98 1.83 0.04
N THR A 5 32.21 1.67 0.53
CA THR A 5 33.24 0.89 -0.16
C THR A 5 32.90 -0.59 -0.13
N GLU A 6 32.35 -1.08 0.99
CA GLU A 6 31.91 -2.47 1.10
C GLU A 6 30.68 -2.74 0.23
N PHE A 7 29.73 -1.79 0.15
CA PHE A 7 28.54 -1.95 -0.68
C PHE A 7 28.89 -2.04 -2.17
N ARG A 8 29.84 -1.22 -2.64
CA ARG A 8 30.38 -1.34 -4.01
C ARG A 8 31.13 -2.65 -4.24
N ARG A 9 31.87 -3.16 -3.24
CA ARG A 9 32.55 -4.47 -3.32
C ARG A 9 31.57 -5.63 -3.46
N MET A 10 30.38 -5.52 -2.87
CA MET A 10 29.28 -6.47 -3.00
C MET A 10 28.48 -6.29 -4.32
N GLY A 11 28.89 -5.38 -5.20
CA GLY A 11 28.23 -5.15 -6.49
C GLY A 11 27.01 -4.24 -6.41
N LEU A 12 26.74 -3.58 -5.27
CA LEU A 12 25.62 -2.66 -5.14
C LEU A 12 25.93 -1.31 -5.81
N GLN A 13 24.93 -0.75 -6.49
CA GLN A 13 24.96 0.59 -7.09
C GLN A 13 24.08 1.55 -6.29
N GLN A 14 24.45 2.83 -6.28
CA GLN A 14 23.71 3.86 -5.56
C GLN A 14 22.94 4.72 -6.58
N ASN A 15 21.64 4.92 -6.39
CA ASN A 15 20.85 5.82 -7.23
C ASN A 15 21.07 7.30 -6.85
N ALA A 16 20.50 8.23 -7.64
CA ALA A 16 20.60 9.67 -7.39
C ALA A 16 19.96 10.13 -6.06
N LYS A 17 19.01 9.35 -5.53
CA LYS A 17 18.36 9.55 -4.23
C LYS A 17 19.19 8.99 -3.05
N GLY A 18 20.32 8.32 -3.33
CA GLY A 18 21.22 7.78 -2.30
C GLY A 18 20.94 6.34 -1.83
N ILE A 19 19.99 5.63 -2.46
CA ILE A 19 19.59 4.26 -2.12
C ILE A 19 20.50 3.26 -2.85
N TRP A 20 20.90 2.17 -2.17
CA TRP A 20 21.75 1.11 -2.73
C TRP A 20 20.93 -0.07 -3.24
N PHE A 21 21.22 -0.57 -4.45
CA PHE A 21 20.48 -1.65 -5.11
C PHE A 21 21.42 -2.61 -5.88
N ILE A 22 20.96 -3.84 -6.17
CA ILE A 22 21.73 -4.83 -6.94
C ILE A 22 21.40 -4.67 -8.44
N PRO A 23 22.38 -4.36 -9.31
CA PRO A 23 22.15 -4.27 -10.75
C PRO A 23 22.00 -5.68 -11.36
N GLY A 24 20.98 -5.89 -12.21
CA GLY A 24 20.88 -7.07 -13.07
C GLY A 24 20.15 -8.30 -12.52
N ILE A 25 19.43 -8.20 -11.39
CA ILE A 25 18.50 -9.26 -10.99
C ILE A 25 17.23 -9.15 -11.86
N ASN A 26 17.21 -9.90 -12.97
CA ASN A 26 16.02 -10.12 -13.83
C ASN A 26 15.00 -11.07 -13.17
N GLY A 27 14.71 -10.89 -11.88
CA GLY A 27 13.94 -11.86 -11.07
C GLY A 27 12.96 -11.27 -10.05
N PHE A 28 12.90 -9.95 -9.90
CA PHE A 28 11.81 -9.27 -9.21
C PHE A 28 11.42 -8.10 -10.09
N GLY A 29 10.21 -8.17 -10.66
CA GLY A 29 9.76 -7.24 -11.68
C GLY A 29 9.96 -5.79 -11.26
N ASN A 30 10.66 -5.05 -12.12
CA ASN A 30 10.49 -3.62 -12.30
C ASN A 30 10.77 -2.75 -11.04
N ILE A 31 12.01 -2.31 -10.87
CA ILE A 31 12.37 -1.31 -9.84
C ILE A 31 11.61 0.01 -10.04
N ASP A 32 11.19 0.33 -11.27
CA ASP A 32 10.30 1.47 -11.54
C ASP A 32 8.87 1.24 -11.04
N ALA A 33 8.42 -0.02 -10.93
CA ALA A 33 7.15 -0.33 -10.26
C ALA A 33 7.31 -0.30 -8.72
N LEU A 34 8.51 -0.56 -8.20
CA LEU A 34 8.80 -0.39 -6.77
C LEU A 34 8.83 1.09 -6.36
N ASP A 35 9.36 2.00 -7.20
CA ASP A 35 9.29 3.45 -6.92
C ASP A 35 7.82 3.95 -6.97
N GLN A 36 6.94 3.34 -7.79
CA GLN A 36 5.50 3.65 -7.77
C GLN A 36 4.75 3.03 -6.57
N ASP A 37 5.13 1.83 -6.12
CA ASP A 37 4.56 1.18 -4.94
C ASP A 37 5.07 1.77 -3.61
N ILE A 38 6.24 2.43 -3.62
CA ILE A 38 6.82 3.09 -2.44
C ILE A 38 6.39 4.56 -2.34
N ASP A 39 6.16 5.25 -3.47
CA ASP A 39 5.57 6.59 -3.49
C ASP A 39 4.02 6.56 -3.36
N GLN A 40 3.39 5.39 -3.47
CA GLN A 40 2.09 5.16 -2.81
C GLN A 40 2.36 5.05 -1.31
N GLU A 41 2.45 6.19 -0.66
CA GLU A 41 2.28 6.35 0.78
C GLU A 41 1.18 5.37 1.22
N TRP A 42 1.50 4.42 2.11
CA TRP A 42 0.58 3.39 2.59
C TRP A 42 -0.55 4.06 3.35
N ASN A 43 -1.49 4.61 2.60
CA ASN A 43 -2.52 5.48 3.11
C ASN A 43 -3.48 4.64 3.94
N LEU A 44 -3.58 4.98 5.23
CA LEU A 44 -4.49 4.31 6.15
C LEU A 44 -5.92 4.76 5.84
N ALA A 45 -6.81 3.81 5.57
CA ALA A 45 -8.22 4.06 5.39
C ALA A 45 -8.89 4.22 6.76
N ILE A 46 -9.45 5.41 7.00
CA ILE A 46 -10.19 5.74 8.21
C ILE A 46 -11.64 6.04 7.82
N VAL A 47 -12.59 5.43 8.51
CA VAL A 47 -14.02 5.64 8.30
C VAL A 47 -14.40 7.03 8.82
N GLU A 48 -14.97 7.89 7.97
CA GLU A 48 -15.45 9.23 8.36
C GLU A 48 -16.96 9.23 8.62
N TYR A 49 -17.70 8.41 7.88
CA TYR A 49 -19.14 8.21 8.04
C TYR A 49 -19.47 6.74 8.27
N PRO A 50 -20.54 6.39 9.00
CA PRO A 50 -20.91 5.00 9.23
C PRO A 50 -20.92 4.20 7.93
N THR A 51 -20.13 3.12 7.88
CA THR A 51 -19.83 2.44 6.63
C THR A 51 -19.86 0.94 6.78
N VAL A 52 -20.61 0.28 5.90
CA VAL A 52 -20.59 -1.17 5.73
C VAL A 52 -19.51 -1.53 4.72
N LEU A 53 -18.66 -2.49 5.05
CA LEU A 53 -17.65 -2.99 4.13
C LEU A 53 -18.27 -4.02 3.18
N GLN A 54 -17.74 -4.11 1.97
CA GLN A 54 -18.09 -5.13 1.00
C GLN A 54 -16.88 -6.03 0.72
N ALA A 55 -17.08 -7.34 0.78
CA ALA A 55 -16.06 -8.31 0.39
C ALA A 55 -15.91 -8.38 -1.14
N THR A 56 -14.81 -8.96 -1.62
CA THR A 56 -14.54 -9.10 -3.07
C THR A 56 -15.55 -9.96 -3.82
N ASP A 57 -16.28 -10.83 -3.12
CA ASP A 57 -17.37 -11.64 -3.68
C ASP A 57 -18.71 -10.88 -3.79
N GLY A 58 -18.74 -9.61 -3.36
CA GLY A 58 -19.91 -8.74 -3.39
C GLY A 58 -20.78 -8.80 -2.13
N SER A 59 -20.49 -9.69 -1.18
CA SER A 59 -21.20 -9.77 0.10
C SER A 59 -20.86 -8.59 1.01
N TYR A 60 -21.79 -8.20 1.88
CA TYR A 60 -21.58 -7.12 2.85
C TYR A 60 -21.16 -7.68 4.20
N ILE A 61 -20.13 -7.08 4.79
CA ILE A 61 -19.59 -7.42 6.10
C ILE A 61 -20.29 -6.52 7.12
N LEU A 62 -21.06 -7.15 8.01
CA LEU A 62 -21.77 -6.49 9.11
C LEU A 62 -21.06 -6.79 10.44
N PRO A 63 -21.17 -5.89 11.43
CA PRO A 63 -21.97 -4.66 11.46
C PRO A 63 -21.31 -3.49 10.69
N GLU A 64 -22.04 -2.37 10.54
CA GLU A 64 -21.42 -1.15 10.04
C GLU A 64 -20.29 -0.69 10.97
N LEU A 65 -19.25 -0.11 10.38
CA LEU A 65 -18.16 0.50 11.11
C LEU A 65 -18.55 1.93 11.49
N ALA A 66 -18.28 2.29 12.75
CA ALA A 66 -18.45 3.65 13.24
C ALA A 66 -17.39 4.59 12.63
N PRO A 67 -17.64 5.92 12.62
CA PRO A 67 -16.63 6.91 12.34
C PRO A 67 -15.36 6.74 13.19
N ASP A 68 -14.25 7.27 12.70
CA ASP A 68 -12.91 7.17 13.28
C ASP A 68 -12.36 5.75 13.42
N THR A 69 -12.95 4.78 12.70
CA THR A 69 -12.47 3.39 12.68
C THR A 69 -11.42 3.21 11.60
N VAL A 70 -10.26 2.67 11.97
CA VAL A 70 -9.21 2.27 11.03
C VAL A 70 -9.57 0.92 10.41
N VAL A 71 -9.65 0.87 9.08
CA VAL A 71 -10.00 -0.37 8.34
C VAL A 71 -8.75 -1.13 7.92
N GLY A 72 -7.75 -0.42 7.43
CA GLY A 72 -6.55 -1.02 6.84
C GLY A 72 -5.87 -0.07 5.86
N TYR A 73 -5.12 -0.63 4.92
CA TYR A 73 -4.35 0.15 3.95
C TYR A 73 -5.06 0.22 2.61
N ILE A 74 -5.07 1.40 1.98
CA ILE A 74 -5.61 1.58 0.64
C ILE A 74 -4.67 0.90 -0.36
N THR A 75 -5.19 -0.07 -1.11
CA THR A 75 -4.45 -0.75 -2.19
C THR A 75 -4.90 -0.33 -3.58
N GLY A 76 -5.93 0.52 -3.68
CA GLY A 76 -6.40 1.05 -4.96
C GLY A 76 -7.81 1.63 -4.89
N ASN A 77 -8.25 2.20 -6.01
CA ASN A 77 -9.59 2.75 -6.17
C ASN A 77 -10.30 2.14 -7.39
N LYS A 78 -11.59 1.83 -7.23
CA LYS A 78 -12.47 1.31 -8.28
C LYS A 78 -13.73 2.16 -8.37
N GLY A 79 -13.64 3.25 -9.12
CA GLY A 79 -14.77 4.19 -9.29
C GLY A 79 -15.12 4.87 -7.97
N SER A 80 -16.34 4.63 -7.46
CA SER A 80 -16.82 5.19 -6.19
C SER A 80 -16.45 4.36 -4.95
N MET A 81 -15.68 3.28 -5.13
CA MET A 81 -15.27 2.39 -4.05
C MET A 81 -13.74 2.37 -3.92
N THR A 82 -13.25 2.44 -2.69
CA THR A 82 -11.84 2.27 -2.33
C THR A 82 -11.61 0.81 -1.95
N GLN A 83 -10.54 0.22 -2.47
CA GLN A 83 -10.08 -1.13 -2.13
C GLN A 83 -9.08 -1.03 -0.98
N ILE A 84 -9.34 -1.79 0.09
CA ILE A 84 -8.59 -1.74 1.34
C ILE A 84 -8.11 -3.14 1.68
N LEU A 85 -6.84 -3.27 2.05
CA LEU A 85 -6.29 -4.46 2.67
C LEU A 85 -6.39 -4.32 4.19
N THR A 86 -7.24 -5.14 4.80
CA THR A 86 -7.44 -5.15 6.25
C THR A 86 -6.23 -5.71 6.98
N GLN A 87 -6.20 -5.53 8.30
CA GLN A 87 -5.16 -6.14 9.15
C GLN A 87 -5.19 -7.68 9.15
N SER A 88 -6.33 -8.30 8.83
CA SER A 88 -6.46 -9.75 8.65
C SER A 88 -5.87 -10.25 7.31
N GLY A 89 -5.45 -9.34 6.42
CA GLY A 89 -4.97 -9.67 5.08
C GLY A 89 -6.10 -9.89 4.07
N GLU A 90 -7.33 -9.53 4.42
CA GLU A 90 -8.49 -9.62 3.54
C GLU A 90 -8.62 -8.33 2.72
N THR A 91 -9.04 -8.48 1.46
CA THR A 91 -9.35 -7.32 0.62
C THR A 91 -10.83 -7.00 0.77
N VAL A 92 -11.13 -5.77 1.14
CA VAL A 92 -12.49 -5.23 1.27
C VAL A 92 -12.65 -3.96 0.45
N LEU A 93 -13.89 -3.58 0.22
CA LEU A 93 -14.30 -2.41 -0.54
C LEU A 93 -15.18 -1.54 0.35
N ALA A 94 -15.00 -0.23 0.27
CA ALA A 94 -15.84 0.74 0.97
C ALA A 94 -16.07 1.98 0.09
N PRO A 95 -17.19 2.71 0.24
CA PRO A 95 -17.44 3.91 -0.53
C PRO A 95 -16.35 4.96 -0.28
N THR A 96 -15.70 5.44 -1.33
CA THR A 96 -14.60 6.41 -1.23
C THR A 96 -15.05 7.71 -0.54
N ALA A 97 -16.30 8.11 -0.74
CA ALA A 97 -16.88 9.30 -0.11
C ALA A 97 -17.03 9.18 1.41
N ASN A 98 -16.94 7.96 1.96
CA ASN A 98 -17.10 7.71 3.39
C ASN A 98 -15.76 7.54 4.13
N LEU A 99 -14.65 7.67 3.41
CA LEU A 99 -13.31 7.40 3.93
C LEU A 99 -12.45 8.67 3.86
N SER A 100 -11.61 8.82 4.88
CA SER A 100 -10.43 9.67 4.85
C SER A 100 -9.17 8.82 4.78
N TYR A 101 -8.08 9.44 4.34
CA TYR A 101 -6.77 8.81 4.21
C TYR A 101 -5.69 9.67 4.86
N VAL A 102 -4.72 8.99 5.48
CA VAL A 102 -3.57 9.57 6.18
C VAL A 102 -2.30 8.85 5.77
#